data_AF-A0AA97J5C3-F1
#
_entry.id   AF-A0AA97J5C3-F1
#
_cell.length_a   1.000
_cell.length_b   1.000
_cell.length_c   1.000
_cell.angle_alpha   90.00
_cell.angle_beta   90.00
_cell.angle_gamma   90.00
#
_symmetry.space_group_name_H-M   'P 1'
#
loop_
_entity.id
_entity.type
_entity.pdbx_description
1 polymer ?
#
loop_
_entity_poly.entity_id
_entity_poly.type
_entity_poly.pdbx_seq_one_letter_code
_entity_poly.pdbx_strand_id
1 'polypeptide(L)' 'MMDPLLAKKIFKGVLVLEMLGVGGAYMLYYKMDTSQDFRQKMNRRYPSILEVYYKCNEWSGIYGLKEKDQETWLSSKN' A
#
# COMPACT_ATOMS: atom_id res chain seq x y z
N MET A 1 25.75 -22.89 20.66
CA MET A 1 24.47 -23.56 20.36
C MET A 1 23.38 -22.60 20.82
N MET A 2 22.59 -22.03 19.91
CA MET A 2 21.46 -21.18 20.31
C MET A 2 20.50 -22.03 21.13
N ASP A 3 20.09 -21.52 22.29
CA ASP A 3 19.11 -22.23 23.11
C ASP A 3 17.80 -22.40 22.30
N PRO A 4 17.28 -23.63 22.14
CA PRO A 4 16.13 -23.89 21.29
C PRO A 4 14.85 -23.18 21.77
N LEU A 5 14.74 -22.83 23.06
CA LEU A 5 13.63 -22.03 23.59
C LEU A 5 13.75 -20.57 23.17
N LEU A 6 14.97 -20.03 23.10
CA LEU A 6 15.24 -18.67 22.65
C LEU A 6 14.92 -18.54 21.15
N ALA A 7 15.41 -19.47 20.34
CA ALA A 7 15.15 -19.49 18.88
C ALA A 7 13.64 -19.50 18.57
N LYS A 8 12.86 -20.31 19.30
CA LYS A 8 11.40 -20.38 19.14
C LYS A 8 10.70 -19.06 19.49
N LYS A 9 11.17 -18.33 20.50
CA LYS A 9 10.63 -17.01 20.87
C LYS A 9 10.93 -15.94 19.81
N ILE A 10 12.17 -15.90 19.31
CA ILE A 10 12.56 -14.97 18.23
C ILE A 10 11.74 -15.25 16.98
N PHE A 11 11.65 -16.52 16.57
CA PHE A 11 10.89 -16.91 15.38
C PHE A 11 9.41 -16.48 15.48
N LYS A 12 8.78 -16.72 16.65
CA LYS A 12 7.40 -16.25 16.87
C LYS A 12 7.28 -14.72 16.81
N GLY A 13 8.26 -14.00 17.35
CA GLY A 13 8.33 -12.54 17.28
C GLY A 13 8.43 -12.03 15.85
N VAL A 14 9.31 -12.64 15.04
CA VAL A 14 9.46 -12.31 13.62
C VAL A 14 8.16 -12.58 12.87
N LEU A 15 7.52 -13.73 13.07
CA LEU A 15 6.24 -14.04 12.44
C LEU A 15 5.15 -13.02 12.77
N VAL A 16 5.05 -12.58 14.03
CA VAL A 16 4.08 -11.53 14.41
C VAL A 16 4.42 -10.20 13.73
N LEU A 17 5.69 -9.83 13.67
CA LEU A 17 6.15 -8.61 13.00
C LEU A 17 5.83 -8.64 11.50
N GLU A 18 6.08 -9.77 10.84
CA GLU A 18 5.77 -9.98 9.42
C GLU A 18 4.26 -9.88 9.16
N MET A 19 3.43 -10.54 9.98
CA MET A 19 1.97 -10.43 9.86
C MET A 19 1.47 -9.00 10.03
N LEU A 20 2.04 -8.24 10.97
CA LEU A 20 1.71 -6.83 11.16
C LEU A 20 2.15 -5.97 9.96
N GLY A 21 3.34 -6.24 9.40
CA GLY A 21 3.85 -5.56 8.21
C GLY A 21 2.96 -5.80 6.98
N VAL A 22 2.64 -7.06 6.70
CA VAL A 22 1.75 -7.45 5.59
C VAL A 22 0.35 -6.89 5.80
N GLY A 23 -0.19 -6.97 7.02
CA GLY A 23 -1.51 -6.41 7.35
C GLY A 23 -1.57 -4.90 7.16
N GLY A 24 -0.52 -4.18 7.56
CA GLY A 24 -0.40 -2.73 7.33
C GLY A 24 -0.34 -2.37 5.85
N ALA A 25 0.47 -3.09 5.07
CA ALA A 25 0.56 -2.89 3.62
C ALA A 25 -0.79 -3.17 2.92
N TYR A 26 -1.47 -4.26 3.32
CA TYR A 26 -2.80 -4.60 2.80
C TYR A 26 -3.85 -3.53 3.15
N MET A 27 -3.88 -3.06 4.40
CA MET A 27 -4.81 -1.99 4.80
C MET A 27 -4.56 -0.70 4.01
N LEU A 28 -3.29 -0.36 3.76
CA LEU A 28 -2.92 0.79 2.95
C LEU A 28 -3.43 0.62 1.51
N TYR A 29 -3.20 -0.55 0.90
CA TYR A 29 -3.67 -0.87 -0.44
C TYR A 29 -5.20 -0.81 -0.52
N TYR A 30 -5.89 -1.43 0.44
CA TYR A 30 -7.35 -1.43 0.52
C TYR A 30 -7.94 -0.01 0.62
N LYS A 31 -7.30 0.88 1.41
CA LYS A 31 -7.72 2.29 1.47
C LYS A 31 -7.48 3.04 0.17
N MET A 32 -6.39 2.75 -0.53
CA MET A 32 -6.11 3.34 -1.86
C MET A 32 -7.10 2.84 -2.90
N ASP A 33 -7.51 1.58 -2.85
CA ASP A 33 -8.50 1.02 -3.77
C ASP A 33 -9.90 1.60 -3.53
N THR A 34 -10.32 1.67 -2.27
CA THR A 34 -11.67 2.10 -1.87
C THR A 34 -11.92 3.59 -2.06
N SER A 35 -10.93 4.46 -1.85
CA SER A 35 -11.13 5.92 -1.79
C SER A 35 -10.18 6.69 -2.71
N GLN A 36 -10.77 7.42 -3.64
CA GLN A 36 -10.06 8.33 -4.53
C GLN A 36 -9.47 9.54 -3.78
N ASP A 37 -10.15 10.06 -2.76
CA ASP A 37 -9.63 11.12 -1.89
C ASP A 37 -8.38 10.68 -1.11
N PHE A 38 -8.36 9.41 -0.69
CA PHE A 38 -7.18 8.83 -0.05
C PHE A 38 -5.99 8.77 -1.02
N ARG A 39 -6.23 8.37 -2.28
CA ARG A 39 -5.21 8.43 -3.34
C ARG A 39 -4.72 9.85 -3.58
N GLN A 40 -5.61 10.85 -3.56
CA GLN A 40 -5.23 12.26 -3.68
C GLN A 40 -4.34 12.72 -2.52
N LYS A 41 -4.68 12.35 -1.29
CA LYS A 41 -3.87 12.66 -0.10
C LYS A 41 -2.50 11.98 -0.17
N MET A 42 -2.46 10.72 -0.61
CA MET A 42 -1.22 9.98 -0.83
C MET A 42 -0.38 10.62 -1.92
N ASN A 43 -0.98 11.11 -3.01
CA ASN A 43 -0.27 11.83 -4.06
C ASN A 43 0.45 13.08 -3.52
N ARG A 44 -0.17 13.79 -2.58
CA ARG A 44 0.42 14.98 -1.93
C ARG A 44 1.51 14.66 -0.91
N ARG A 45 1.36 13.56 -0.16
CA ARG A 45 2.25 13.23 0.97
C ARG A 45 3.38 12.27 0.59
N TYR A 46 3.06 11.25 -0.21
CA TYR A 46 3.93 10.14 -0.60
C TYR A 46 3.67 9.71 -2.05
N PRO A 47 4.03 10.56 -3.04
CA PRO A 47 3.75 10.28 -4.45
C PRO A 47 4.38 8.97 -4.94
N SER A 48 5.55 8.60 -4.43
CA SER A 48 6.25 7.36 -4.82
C SER A 48 5.48 6.10 -4.45
N ILE A 49 4.80 6.08 -3.30
CA ILE A 49 4.00 4.92 -2.86
C ILE A 49 2.77 4.76 -3.77
N LEU A 50 2.14 5.88 -4.11
CA LEU A 50 0.99 5.87 -5.02
C LEU A 50 1.39 5.47 -6.44
N GLU A 51 2.57 5.83 -6.90
CA GLU A 51 3.07 5.40 -8.22
C GLU A 51 3.28 3.88 -8.28
N VAL A 52 3.81 3.28 -7.21
CA VAL A 52 3.91 1.81 -7.11
C VAL A 52 2.52 1.18 -7.16
N TYR A 53 1.55 1.73 -6.45
CA TYR A 53 0.15 1.28 -6.53
C TYR A 53 -0.38 1.29 -7.97
N TYR A 54 -0.17 2.37 -8.73
CA TYR A 54 -0.59 2.42 -10.13
C TYR A 54 0.11 1.36 -10.99
N LYS A 55 1.43 1.23 -10.87
CA LYS A 55 2.19 0.23 -11.64
C LYS A 55 1.74 -1.19 -11.32
N CYS A 56 1.45 -1.50 -10.05
CA CYS A 56 0.92 -2.81 -9.67
C CYS A 56 -0.46 -3.08 -10.28
N ASN A 57 -1.33 -2.08 -10.36
CA ASN A 57 -2.63 -2.19 -11.01
C ASN A 57 -2.49 -2.35 -12.54
N GLU A 58 -1.58 -1.62 -13.16
CA GLU A 58 -1.25 -1.77 -14.59
C GLU A 58 -0.69 -3.16 -14.90
N TRP A 59 0.19 -3.70 -14.04
CA TRP A 59 0.68 -5.08 -14.14
C TRP A 59 -0.43 -6.12 -13.97
N SER A 60 -1.48 -5.77 -13.23
CA SER A 60 -2.68 -6.60 -13.06
C SER A 60 -3.70 -6.42 -14.21
N GLY A 61 -3.37 -5.61 -15.22
CA GLY A 61 -4.20 -5.36 -16.41
C GLY A 61 -5.21 -4.22 -16.26
N ILE A 62 -5.17 -3.46 -15.17
CA ILE A 62 -6.03 -2.30 -14.94
C ILE A 62 -5.27 -1.03 -15.35
N TYR A 63 -5.48 -0.61 -16.59
CA TYR A 63 -4.88 0.60 -17.16
C TYR A 63 -5.78 1.84 -16.98
N GLY A 64 -5.18 3.04 -17.04
CA GLY A 64 -5.91 4.31 -17.03
C GLY A 64 -6.37 4.81 -15.65
N LEU A 65 -6.12 4.06 -14.58
CA LEU A 65 -6.51 4.47 -13.22
C LEU A 65 -5.83 5.78 -12.79
N LYS A 66 -4.55 5.94 -13.15
CA LYS A 66 -3.78 7.17 -12.87
C LYS A 66 -4.34 8.37 -13.61
N GLU A 67 -4.66 8.21 -14.89
CA GLU A 67 -5.19 9.29 -15.74
C GLU A 67 -6.56 9.75 -15.24
N LYS A 68 -7.47 8.79 -14.98
CA LYS A 68 -8.80 9.06 -14.42
C LYS A 68 -8.73 9.81 -13.08
N ASP A 69 -7.78 9.44 -12.23
CA ASP A 69 -7.56 10.13 -10.96
C ASP A 69 -7.08 11.57 -11.16
N GLN A 70 -6.13 11.81 -12.08
CA GLN A 70 -5.64 13.14 -12.41
C GLN A 70 -6.75 14.03 -12.99
N GLU A 71 -7.54 13.51 -13.93
CA GLU A 71 -8.67 14.23 -14.52
C GLU A 71 -9.70 14.65 -13.46
N THR A 72 -10.04 13.73 -12.56
CA THR A 72 -10.99 14.02 -11.46
C THR A 72 -10.44 15.10 -10.53
N TRP A 73 -9.15 15.05 -10.20
CA TRP A 73 -8.53 16.05 -9.33
C TRP A 73 -8.40 17.42 -9.98
N LEU A 74 -8.17 17.47 -11.29
CA LEU A 74 -8.17 18.72 -12.05
C LEU A 74 -9.58 19.30 -12.15
N SER A 75 -10.59 18.48 -12.42
CA SER A 75 -11.99 18.89 -12.48
C SER A 75 -12.53 19.38 -11.13
N SER A 76 -12.09 18.80 -10.01
CA SER A 76 -12.51 19.23 -8.66
C SER A 76 -11.88 20.56 -8.22
N LYS A 77 -10.93 21.11 -8.98
CA LYS A 77 -10.22 22.36 -8.67
C LYS A 77 -10.82 23.58 -9.40
N ASN A 78 -11.65 23.34 -10.41
CA ASN A 78 -12.41 24.36 -11.15
C ASN A 78 -13.83 24.46 -10.60
#